data_AF-N1PNH4-F1
#
_entry.id   AF-N1PNH4-F1
#
_cell.length_a   1.000
_cell.length_b   1.000
_cell.length_c   1.000
_cell.angle_alpha   90.00
_cell.angle_beta   90.00
_cell.angle_gamma   90.00
#
_symmetry.space_group_name_H-M   'P 1'
#
loop_
_entity.id
_entity.type
_entity.pdbx_description
1 polymer ?
#
loop_
_entity_poly.entity_id
_entity_poly.type
_entity_poly.pdbx_seq_one_letter_code
_entity_poly.pdbx_strand_id
1 'polypeptide(L)'
;MATSAAQEDGTIKELLAQNTAYKKIARKVGRNFDQTLKDRINDLREQDRQSKSQASLKKKFQEQNQPDPPTQQHNLNHIQAPKQKDDDDEYVALHEGTHKGEHVVLKAFCILGDRAVSHRAQNEKNALKQLTKRGYQHAPQFIVAFTKPFDGLVCRSESYVVMTKVPGMPLWRLRRDDEKLGDTREVEDAFAIAIADVHRREVDNGSHYDDNIMWDPEQRK
;
A
#
# COMPACT_ATOMS: atom_id res chain seq x y z
N MET A 1 19.73 8.83 -40.31
CA MET A 1 20.64 7.77 -39.84
C MET A 1 19.84 6.89 -38.90
N ALA A 2 19.77 5.58 -39.13
CA ALA A 2 19.08 4.69 -38.21
C ALA A 2 19.90 4.59 -36.91
N THR A 3 19.32 5.02 -35.79
CA THR A 3 19.88 4.79 -34.46
C THR A 3 20.01 3.28 -34.26
N SER A 4 21.15 2.82 -33.77
CA SER A 4 21.31 1.38 -33.53
C SER A 4 20.39 0.93 -32.39
N ALA A 5 19.95 -0.32 -32.42
CA ALA A 5 19.08 -0.87 -31.38
C ALA A 5 19.67 -0.68 -29.96
N ALA A 6 20.99 -0.78 -29.81
CA ALA A 6 21.68 -0.57 -28.54
C ALA A 6 21.66 0.90 -28.07
N GLN A 7 21.74 1.86 -29.00
CA GLN A 7 21.62 3.29 -28.68
C GLN A 7 20.19 3.67 -28.28
N GLU A 8 19.19 3.07 -28.93
CA GLU A 8 17.79 3.22 -28.55
C GLU A 8 17.55 2.68 -27.13
N ASP A 9 18.03 1.47 -26.83
CA ASP A 9 17.84 0.85 -25.51
C ASP A 9 18.51 1.68 -24.39
N GLY A 10 19.71 2.21 -24.64
CA GLY A 10 20.38 3.12 -23.70
C GLY A 10 19.55 4.36 -23.39
N THR A 11 18.99 4.98 -24.44
CA THR A 11 18.13 6.17 -24.32
C THR A 11 16.82 5.85 -23.59
N ILE A 12 16.20 4.70 -23.88
CA ILE A 12 14.97 4.26 -23.20
C ILE A 12 15.22 4.04 -21.71
N LYS A 13 16.32 3.36 -21.35
CA LYS A 13 16.69 3.10 -19.94
C LYS A 13 16.91 4.39 -19.16
N GLU A 14 17.60 5.36 -19.75
CA GLU A 14 17.84 6.66 -19.12
C GLU A 14 16.52 7.40 -18.85
N LEU A 15 15.63 7.46 -19.83
CA LEU A 15 14.35 8.14 -19.70
C LEU A 15 13.39 7.43 -18.73
N LEU A 16 13.44 6.10 -18.66
CA LEU A 16 12.72 5.32 -17.65
C LEU A 16 13.20 5.62 -16.23
N ALA A 17 14.51 5.79 -16.02
CA ALA A 17 15.07 6.18 -14.73
C ALA A 17 14.61 7.58 -14.28
N GLN A 18 14.26 8.45 -15.23
CA GLN A 18 13.70 9.79 -15.00
C GLN A 18 12.17 9.80 -14.87
N ASN A 19 11.50 8.64 -14.81
CA ASN A 19 10.03 8.50 -14.79
C ASN A 19 9.34 9.18 -15.99
N THR A 20 9.97 9.14 -17.16
CA THR A 20 9.43 9.77 -18.37
C THR A 20 8.27 8.96 -18.96
N ALA A 21 7.17 9.64 -19.32
CA ALA A 21 6.01 9.01 -19.96
C ALA A 21 6.33 8.43 -21.35
N TYR A 22 5.67 7.33 -21.74
CA TYR A 22 6.02 6.53 -22.93
C TYR A 22 5.93 7.32 -24.25
N LYS A 23 4.97 8.23 -24.37
CA LYS A 23 4.85 9.11 -25.55
C LYS A 23 6.05 10.04 -25.72
N LYS A 24 6.68 10.47 -24.62
CA LYS A 24 7.90 11.29 -24.66
C LYS A 24 9.13 10.45 -25.01
N ILE A 25 9.18 9.21 -24.51
CA ILE A 25 10.22 8.23 -24.88
C ILE A 25 10.17 7.99 -26.40
N ALA A 26 8.99 7.69 -26.96
CA ALA A 26 8.80 7.47 -28.40
C ALA A 26 9.32 8.64 -29.26
N ARG A 27 8.98 9.88 -28.89
CA ARG A 27 9.49 11.09 -29.57
C ARG A 27 11.00 11.20 -29.49
N LYS A 28 11.61 10.84 -28.35
CA LYS A 28 13.06 10.97 -28.13
C LYS A 28 13.87 9.92 -28.90
N VAL A 29 13.32 8.73 -29.08
CA VAL A 29 13.94 7.67 -29.91
C VAL A 29 13.54 7.75 -31.38
N GLY A 30 12.79 8.78 -31.79
CA GLY A 30 12.39 8.98 -33.18
C GLY A 30 11.42 7.93 -33.73
N ARG A 31 10.61 7.30 -32.87
CA ARG A 31 9.63 6.27 -33.25
C ARG A 31 8.20 6.70 -32.96
N ASN A 32 7.26 6.11 -33.69
CA ASN A 32 5.85 6.18 -33.34
C ASN A 32 5.59 5.37 -32.07
N PHE A 33 4.61 5.81 -31.29
CA PHE A 33 4.16 5.05 -30.13
C PHE A 33 3.24 3.92 -30.60
N ASP A 34 3.86 2.79 -30.93
CA ASP A 34 3.22 1.55 -31.36
C ASP A 34 3.35 0.44 -30.30
N GLN A 35 2.66 -0.68 -30.52
CA GLN A 35 2.69 -1.82 -29.61
C GLN A 35 4.11 -2.41 -29.48
N THR A 36 4.86 -2.46 -30.58
CA THR A 36 6.24 -2.98 -30.58
C THR A 36 7.18 -2.17 -29.69
N LEU A 37 7.08 -0.84 -29.71
CA LEU A 37 7.85 0.02 -28.81
C LEU A 37 7.38 -0.12 -27.36
N LYS A 38 6.08 -0.27 -27.14
CA LYS A 38 5.51 -0.48 -25.81
C LYS A 38 6.03 -1.78 -25.17
N ASP A 39 6.03 -2.87 -25.93
CA ASP A 39 6.54 -4.17 -25.49
C ASP A 39 8.03 -4.07 -25.16
N ARG A 40 8.82 -3.42 -26.04
CA ARG A 40 10.25 -3.19 -25.81
C ARG A 40 10.54 -2.34 -24.57
N ILE A 41 9.75 -1.30 -24.30
CA ILE A 41 9.88 -0.49 -23.08
C ILE A 41 9.60 -1.34 -21.82
N ASN A 42 8.59 -2.20 -21.88
CA ASN A 42 8.23 -3.09 -20.77
C ASN A 42 9.34 -4.12 -20.50
N ASP A 43 9.89 -4.75 -21.54
CA ASP A 43 10.99 -5.72 -21.42
C ASP A 43 12.21 -5.08 -20.76
N LEU A 44 12.57 -3.87 -21.17
CA LEU A 44 13.70 -3.14 -20.58
C LEU A 44 13.45 -2.76 -19.11
N ARG A 45 12.20 -2.44 -18.74
CA ARG A 45 11.81 -2.14 -17.36
C ARG A 45 11.89 -3.39 -16.47
N GLU A 46 11.48 -4.54 -16.99
CA GLU A 46 11.52 -5.82 -16.27
C GLU A 46 12.96 -6.31 -16.09
N GLN A 47 13.80 -6.18 -17.11
CA GLN A 47 15.24 -6.47 -16.99
C GLN A 47 15.93 -5.62 -15.90
N ASP A 48 15.59 -4.33 -15.78
CA ASP A 48 16.12 -3.45 -14.75
C ASP A 48 15.63 -3.83 -13.35
N ARG A 49 14.35 -4.23 -13.22
CA ARG A 49 13.79 -4.76 -11.96
C ARG A 49 14.50 -6.03 -11.51
N GLN A 50 14.73 -6.98 -12.41
CA GLN A 50 15.44 -8.23 -12.10
C GLN A 50 16.91 -8.00 -11.76
N SER A 51 17.58 -7.05 -12.43
CA SER A 51 18.97 -6.69 -12.13
C SER A 51 19.11 -6.06 -10.73
N LYS A 52 18.17 -5.18 -10.35
CA LYS A 52 18.15 -4.55 -9.02
C LYS A 52 17.83 -5.53 -7.90
N SER A 53 16.92 -6.48 -8.13
CA SER A 53 16.59 -7.50 -7.13
C SER A 53 17.79 -8.40 -6.83
N GLN A 54 18.52 -8.87 -7.86
CA GLN A 54 19.74 -9.66 -7.70
C GLN A 54 20.88 -8.87 -7.01
N ALA A 55 21.06 -7.59 -7.34
CA ALA A 55 22.06 -6.74 -6.69
C ALA A 55 21.77 -6.54 -5.19
N SER A 56 20.50 -6.36 -4.83
CA SER A 56 20.08 -6.21 -3.43
C SER A 56 20.25 -7.50 -2.60
N LEU A 57 20.05 -8.66 -3.21
CA LEU A 57 20.30 -9.98 -2.60
C LEU A 57 21.79 -10.19 -2.34
N LYS A 58 22.66 -9.87 -3.30
CA LYS A 58 24.13 -9.98 -3.12
C LYS A 58 24.66 -9.06 -2.01
N LYS A 59 24.10 -7.84 -1.89
CA LYS A 59 24.50 -6.89 -0.84
C LYS A 59 24.15 -7.39 0.57
N LYS A 60 22.96 -7.97 0.75
CA LYS A 60 22.55 -8.55 2.05
C LYS A 60 23.41 -9.74 2.50
N PHE A 61 23.89 -10.55 1.57
CA PHE A 61 24.80 -11.68 1.88
C PHE A 61 26.23 -11.23 2.26
N GLN A 62 26.66 -10.05 1.82
CA GLN A 62 27.95 -9.48 2.22
C GLN A 62 27.90 -8.78 3.59
N GLU A 63 26.80 -8.12 3.93
CA GLU A 63 26.62 -7.43 5.22
C GLU A 63 26.48 -8.40 6.41
N GLN A 64 26.05 -9.65 6.19
CA GLN A 64 25.94 -10.68 7.25
C GLN A 64 27.28 -11.34 7.66
N ASN A 65 28.41 -10.94 7.07
CA ASN A 65 29.74 -11.52 7.36
C ASN A 65 30.73 -10.52 7.99
N GLN A 66 30.27 -9.38 8.50
CA GLN A 66 31.12 -8.47 9.29
C GLN A 66 30.83 -8.63 10.79
N PRO A 67 31.87 -8.70 11.66
CA PRO A 67 31.69 -8.75 13.11
C PRO A 67 31.20 -7.40 13.65
N ASP A 68 30.22 -7.44 14.56
CA ASP A 68 29.55 -6.26 15.11
C ASP A 68 30.50 -5.31 15.87
N PRO A 69 30.38 -3.97 15.68
CA PRO A 69 30.99 -2.98 16.56
C PRO A 69 30.14 -2.70 17.81
N PRO A 70 30.73 -2.15 18.89
CA PRO A 70 30.06 -2.00 20.17
C PRO A 70 28.99 -0.89 20.17
N THR A 71 27.91 -1.18 20.90
CA THR A 71 26.67 -0.41 21.06
C THR A 71 26.89 1.01 21.56
N GLN A 72 26.35 2.01 20.84
CA GLN A 72 26.09 3.36 21.36
C GLN A 72 24.66 3.83 21.04
N GLN A 73 23.99 4.23 22.12
CA GLN A 73 22.96 5.26 22.28
C GLN A 73 21.84 5.40 21.23
N HIS A 74 20.62 5.09 21.71
CA HIS A 74 19.34 5.39 21.10
C HIS A 74 19.24 6.86 20.64
N ASN A 75 19.18 7.04 19.32
CA ASN A 75 18.77 8.28 18.69
C ASN A 75 17.38 8.04 18.07
N LEU A 76 16.35 8.65 18.68
CA LEU A 76 14.98 8.71 18.17
C LEU A 76 14.98 9.61 16.93
N ASN A 77 15.24 9.05 15.75
CA ASN A 77 14.93 9.71 14.49
C ASN A 77 14.70 8.69 13.38
N HIS A 78 13.54 8.82 12.75
CA HIS A 78 13.17 8.26 11.45
C HIS A 78 12.88 6.75 11.44
N ILE A 79 11.72 6.37 11.99
CA ILE A 79 11.01 5.18 11.52
C ILE A 79 10.63 5.48 10.05
N GLN A 80 11.46 5.03 9.11
CA GLN A 80 11.04 4.95 7.71
C GLN A 80 9.92 3.93 7.66
N ALA A 81 8.70 4.41 7.38
CA ALA A 81 7.64 3.55 6.88
C ALA A 81 8.26 2.68 5.76
N PRO A 82 8.08 1.35 5.81
CA PRO A 82 8.65 0.48 4.78
C PRO A 82 8.22 1.01 3.42
N LYS A 83 9.18 1.19 2.50
CA LYS A 83 8.90 1.61 1.12
C LYS A 83 7.76 0.75 0.59
N GLN A 84 6.59 1.36 0.40
CA GLN A 84 5.47 0.74 -0.30
C GLN A 84 6.02 0.24 -1.63
N LYS A 85 6.16 -1.08 -1.78
CA LYS A 85 6.26 -1.66 -3.11
C LYS A 85 4.94 -1.30 -3.79
N ASP A 86 5.01 -0.92 -5.06
CA ASP A 86 3.85 -0.78 -5.92
C ASP A 86 3.08 -2.11 -5.87
N ASP A 87 2.07 -2.18 -5.01
CA ASP A 87 1.15 -3.32 -4.87
C ASP A 87 0.05 -3.17 -5.95
N ASP A 88 0.48 -2.94 -7.19
CA ASP A 88 -0.39 -2.78 -8.37
C ASP A 88 -1.20 -4.06 -8.66
N ASP A 89 -0.82 -5.18 -8.03
CA ASP A 89 -1.43 -6.50 -8.19
C ASP A 89 -2.50 -6.80 -7.11
N GLU A 90 -3.01 -5.81 -6.38
CA GLU A 90 -4.00 -6.05 -5.34
C GLU A 90 -5.10 -4.99 -5.29
N TYR A 91 -6.34 -5.44 -5.44
CA TYR A 91 -7.53 -4.60 -5.26
C TYR A 91 -8.11 -4.80 -3.86
N VAL A 92 -8.55 -3.70 -3.22
CA VAL A 92 -9.16 -3.73 -1.90
C VAL A 92 -10.58 -3.21 -1.97
N ALA A 93 -11.52 -4.00 -1.45
CA ALA A 93 -12.91 -3.61 -1.30
C ALA A 93 -13.32 -3.59 0.17
N LEU A 94 -14.19 -2.65 0.53
CA LEU A 94 -14.81 -2.56 1.84
C LEU A 94 -16.30 -2.88 1.71
N HIS A 95 -16.78 -3.76 2.57
CA HIS A 95 -18.18 -4.14 2.67
C HIS A 95 -18.66 -3.96 4.11
N GLU A 96 -19.89 -3.52 4.27
CA GLU A 96 -20.57 -3.52 5.57
C GLU A 96 -21.50 -4.72 5.67
N GLY A 97 -21.68 -5.24 6.90
CA GLY A 97 -22.57 -6.36 7.15
C GLY A 97 -22.90 -6.54 8.63
N THR A 98 -23.43 -7.71 8.95
CA THR A 98 -23.80 -8.07 10.32
C THR A 98 -23.18 -9.41 10.70
N HIS A 99 -22.56 -9.51 11.88
CA HIS A 99 -22.03 -10.75 12.45
C HIS A 99 -22.53 -10.91 13.88
N LYS A 100 -23.27 -11.99 14.17
CA LYS A 100 -23.88 -12.24 15.48
C LYS A 100 -24.74 -11.08 16.02
N GLY A 101 -25.43 -10.38 15.13
CA GLY A 101 -26.27 -9.23 15.46
C GLY A 101 -25.54 -7.89 15.55
N GLU A 102 -24.21 -7.87 15.44
CA GLU A 102 -23.41 -6.63 15.48
C GLU A 102 -23.03 -6.15 14.08
N HIS A 103 -22.98 -4.83 13.89
CA HIS A 103 -22.50 -4.24 12.65
C HIS A 103 -20.99 -4.40 12.51
N VAL A 104 -20.57 -4.91 11.35
CA VAL A 104 -19.16 -5.19 11.06
C VAL A 104 -18.77 -4.61 9.70
N VAL A 105 -17.45 -4.41 9.55
CA VAL A 105 -16.81 -4.11 8.27
C VAL A 105 -16.00 -5.33 7.85
N LEU A 106 -16.13 -5.70 6.58
CA LEU A 106 -15.35 -6.75 5.94
C LEU A 106 -14.49 -6.11 4.86
N LYS A 107 -13.17 -6.17 5.04
CA LYS A 107 -12.17 -5.71 4.08
C LYS A 107 -11.69 -6.91 3.27
N ALA A 108 -12.01 -6.90 1.98
CA ALA A 108 -11.62 -7.92 1.01
C ALA A 108 -10.38 -7.47 0.26
N PHE A 109 -9.38 -8.34 0.23
CA PHE A 109 -8.09 -8.15 -0.40
C PHE A 109 -8.00 -9.16 -1.56
N CYS A 110 -8.27 -8.67 -2.76
CA CYS A 110 -8.35 -9.43 -4.00
C CYS A 110 -6.98 -9.43 -4.67
N ILE A 111 -6.33 -10.59 -4.66
CA ILE A 111 -4.96 -10.75 -5.17
C ILE A 111 -5.03 -11.04 -6.67
N LEU A 112 -4.44 -10.15 -7.48
CA LEU A 112 -4.34 -10.29 -8.92
C LEU A 112 -3.13 -11.15 -9.28
N GLY A 113 -3.27 -11.98 -10.31
CA GLY A 113 -2.21 -12.85 -10.80
C GLY A 113 -1.92 -14.07 -9.93
N ASP A 114 -0.65 -14.50 -9.89
CA ASP A 114 -0.25 -15.80 -9.33
C ASP A 114 0.20 -15.74 -7.86
N ARG A 115 0.02 -14.62 -7.17
CA ARG A 115 0.36 -14.52 -5.75
C ARG A 115 -0.65 -15.31 -4.92
N ALA A 116 -0.14 -16.15 -4.01
CA ALA A 116 -0.99 -16.94 -3.12
C ALA A 116 -1.47 -16.18 -1.88
N VAL A 117 -0.72 -15.14 -1.45
CA VAL A 117 -0.92 -14.45 -0.17
C VAL A 117 -0.85 -12.93 -0.36
N SER A 118 -1.74 -12.22 0.34
CA SER A 118 -1.71 -10.75 0.45
C SER A 118 -0.90 -10.34 1.69
N HIS A 119 0.19 -9.62 1.47
CA HIS A 119 0.96 -9.00 2.57
C HIS A 119 0.14 -7.89 3.24
N ARG A 120 -0.69 -7.16 2.49
CA ARG A 120 -1.55 -6.10 3.02
C ARG A 120 -2.59 -6.66 3.99
N ALA A 121 -3.28 -7.73 3.61
CA ALA A 121 -4.24 -8.42 4.47
C ALA A 121 -3.56 -8.95 5.75
N GLN A 122 -2.34 -9.49 5.63
CA GLN A 122 -1.60 -10.00 6.77
C GLN A 122 -1.15 -8.88 7.73
N ASN A 123 -0.71 -7.73 7.20
CA ASN A 123 -0.37 -6.55 7.99
C ASN A 123 -1.60 -5.98 8.70
N GLU A 124 -2.72 -5.83 7.98
CA GLU A 124 -4.01 -5.39 8.54
C GLU A 124 -4.46 -6.28 9.70
N LYS A 125 -4.48 -7.59 9.48
CA LYS A 125 -4.80 -8.60 10.50
C LYS A 125 -3.89 -8.47 11.72
N ASN A 126 -2.59 -8.33 11.53
CA ASN A 126 -1.63 -8.22 12.63
C ASN A 126 -1.81 -6.92 13.42
N ALA A 127 -2.02 -5.80 12.73
CA ALA A 127 -2.28 -4.51 13.36
C ALA A 127 -3.57 -4.54 14.19
N LEU A 128 -4.69 -4.99 13.61
CA LEU A 128 -5.98 -5.06 14.31
C LEU A 128 -5.94 -6.00 15.51
N LYS A 129 -5.24 -7.14 15.43
CA LYS A 129 -5.06 -8.02 16.59
C LYS A 129 -4.35 -7.32 17.74
N GLN A 130 -3.33 -6.51 17.45
CA GLN A 130 -2.62 -5.74 18.47
C GLN A 130 -3.50 -4.63 19.07
N LEU A 131 -4.24 -3.89 18.23
CA LEU A 131 -5.16 -2.84 18.69
C LEU A 131 -6.28 -3.41 19.57
N THR A 132 -6.83 -4.57 19.18
CA THR A 132 -7.86 -5.28 19.93
C THR A 132 -7.35 -5.74 21.29
N LYS A 133 -6.17 -6.37 21.32
CA LYS A 133 -5.54 -6.82 22.58
C LYS A 133 -5.32 -5.66 23.55
N ARG A 134 -5.09 -4.45 23.03
CA ARG A 134 -4.87 -3.23 23.82
C ARG A 134 -6.15 -2.43 24.10
N GLY A 135 -7.32 -2.91 23.66
CA GLY A 135 -8.62 -2.29 23.92
C GLY A 135 -8.77 -0.88 23.33
N TYR A 136 -8.21 -0.63 22.15
CA TYR A 136 -8.19 0.72 21.58
C TYR A 136 -9.57 1.16 21.08
N GLN A 137 -9.98 2.37 21.45
CA GLN A 137 -11.33 2.89 21.18
C GLN A 137 -11.46 3.65 19.86
N HIS A 138 -10.35 4.14 19.30
CA HIS A 138 -10.34 4.89 18.03
C HIS A 138 -10.02 4.03 16.81
N ALA A 139 -9.99 2.70 16.96
CA ALA A 139 -9.79 1.78 15.84
C ALA A 139 -10.81 0.65 15.89
N PRO A 140 -11.13 0.07 14.72
CA PRO A 140 -11.94 -1.14 14.67
C PRO A 140 -11.22 -2.29 15.39
N GLN A 141 -12.00 -3.21 15.96
CA GLN A 141 -11.50 -4.39 16.64
C GLN A 141 -11.53 -5.59 15.69
N PHE A 142 -10.51 -6.42 15.77
CA PHE A 142 -10.39 -7.66 15.03
C PHE A 142 -11.44 -8.67 15.48
N ILE A 143 -12.21 -9.21 14.53
CA ILE A 143 -13.16 -10.30 14.79
C ILE A 143 -12.58 -11.60 14.24
N VAL A 144 -12.36 -11.67 12.93
CA VAL A 144 -11.85 -12.86 12.25
C VAL A 144 -11.14 -12.50 10.95
N ALA A 145 -10.24 -13.36 10.48
CA ALA A 145 -9.69 -13.28 9.14
C ALA A 145 -9.62 -14.68 8.53
N PHE A 146 -9.93 -14.77 7.25
CA PHE A 146 -9.91 -16.02 6.48
C PHE A 146 -9.53 -15.74 5.04
N THR A 147 -9.08 -16.78 4.34
CA THR A 147 -8.74 -16.72 2.91
C THR A 147 -9.58 -17.77 2.21
N LYS A 148 -10.17 -17.42 1.08
CA LYS A 148 -10.85 -18.39 0.22
C LYS A 148 -10.18 -18.39 -1.17
N PRO A 149 -10.06 -19.57 -1.82
CA PRO A 149 -9.77 -19.59 -3.24
C PRO A 149 -10.92 -18.92 -3.99
N PHE A 150 -10.58 -18.19 -5.05
CA PHE A 150 -11.55 -17.58 -5.93
C PHE A 150 -11.35 -18.18 -7.32
N ASP A 151 -12.38 -18.84 -7.86
CA ASP A 151 -12.35 -19.47 -9.19
C ASP A 151 -12.61 -18.46 -10.32
N GLY A 152 -12.32 -17.18 -10.09
CA GLY A 152 -12.49 -16.12 -11.07
C GLY A 152 -11.30 -16.02 -12.03
N LEU A 153 -11.53 -15.52 -13.25
CA LEU A 153 -10.48 -15.36 -14.27
C LEU A 153 -9.31 -14.44 -13.85
N VAL A 154 -9.51 -13.57 -12.85
CA VAL A 154 -8.62 -12.43 -12.56
C VAL A 154 -7.98 -12.50 -11.16
N CYS A 155 -8.67 -13.09 -10.18
CA CYS A 155 -8.17 -13.28 -8.83
C CYS A 155 -8.14 -14.76 -8.48
N ARG A 156 -6.99 -15.29 -8.09
CA ARG A 156 -6.86 -16.69 -7.64
C ARG A 156 -7.25 -16.88 -6.18
N SER A 157 -7.06 -15.87 -5.35
CA SER A 157 -7.40 -15.91 -3.93
C SER A 157 -7.84 -14.56 -3.40
N GLU A 158 -8.71 -14.63 -2.40
CA GLU A 158 -9.22 -13.45 -1.70
C GLU A 158 -8.99 -13.64 -0.20
N SER A 159 -8.29 -12.67 0.40
CA SER A 159 -8.11 -12.59 1.84
C SER A 159 -9.13 -11.64 2.44
N TYR A 160 -9.74 -12.04 3.55
CA TYR A 160 -10.78 -11.29 4.22
C TYR A 160 -10.36 -10.96 5.64
N VAL A 161 -10.57 -9.71 6.04
CA VAL A 161 -10.42 -9.26 7.42
C VAL A 161 -11.74 -8.66 7.88
N VAL A 162 -12.35 -9.26 8.89
CA VAL A 162 -13.61 -8.84 9.50
C VAL A 162 -13.29 -8.12 10.80
N MET A 163 -13.87 -6.93 10.95
CA MET A 163 -13.62 -6.04 12.08
C MET A 163 -14.90 -5.33 12.53
N THR A 164 -14.94 -4.85 13.76
CA THR A 164 -16.08 -4.06 14.25
C THR A 164 -16.23 -2.78 13.45
N LYS A 165 -17.46 -2.30 13.29
CA LYS A 165 -17.70 -0.97 12.70
C LYS A 165 -17.41 0.11 13.74
N VAL A 166 -16.57 1.08 13.40
CA VAL A 166 -16.41 2.32 14.18
C VAL A 166 -17.52 3.29 13.78
N PRO A 167 -18.10 4.06 14.72
CA PRO A 167 -19.07 5.11 14.40
C PRO A 167 -18.57 6.11 13.36
N GLY A 168 -19.52 6.79 12.70
CA GLY A 168 -19.23 7.85 11.75
C GLY A 168 -19.33 7.46 10.27
N MET A 169 -18.83 8.35 9.41
CA MET A 169 -18.81 8.22 7.95
C MET A 169 -17.37 8.28 7.43
N PRO A 170 -17.07 7.60 6.31
CA PRO A 170 -15.73 7.67 5.75
C PRO A 170 -15.42 9.07 5.21
N LEU A 171 -14.18 9.52 5.41
CA LEU A 171 -13.77 10.92 5.19
C LEU A 171 -13.99 11.39 3.75
N TRP A 172 -13.76 10.53 2.76
CA TRP A 172 -14.00 10.85 1.35
C TRP A 172 -15.46 11.25 1.05
N ARG A 173 -16.42 10.72 1.82
CA ARG A 173 -17.84 11.01 1.64
C ARG A 173 -18.18 12.39 2.21
N LEU A 174 -17.55 12.77 3.31
CA LEU A 174 -17.73 14.07 3.94
C LEU A 174 -17.08 15.19 3.14
N ARG A 175 -15.94 14.94 2.49
CA ARG A 175 -15.31 15.89 1.55
C ARG A 175 -16.18 16.24 0.33
N ARG A 176 -17.25 15.48 0.07
CA ARG A 176 -18.24 15.80 -0.99
C ARG A 176 -19.43 16.61 -0.47
N ASP A 177 -19.53 16.77 0.84
CA ASP A 177 -20.69 17.34 1.54
C ASP A 177 -20.16 18.30 2.62
N ASP A 178 -19.68 19.47 2.18
CA ASP A 178 -18.98 20.46 3.01
C ASP A 178 -19.78 20.86 4.27
N GLU A 179 -21.11 20.82 4.20
CA GLU A 179 -21.99 21.10 5.35
C GLU A 179 -21.85 20.06 6.48
N LYS A 180 -21.48 18.81 6.16
CA LYS A 180 -21.37 17.72 7.13
C LYS A 180 -19.96 17.51 7.67
N LEU A 181 -18.95 17.95 6.94
CA LEU A 181 -17.56 17.85 7.39
C LEU A 181 -17.29 18.80 8.57
N GLY A 182 -18.04 19.91 8.66
CA GLY A 182 -17.83 20.93 9.68
C GLY A 182 -16.52 21.68 9.45
N ASP A 183 -15.81 22.02 10.53
CA ASP A 183 -14.50 22.65 10.43
C ASP A 183 -13.44 21.61 10.04
N THR A 184 -12.94 21.70 8.81
CA THR A 184 -11.84 20.86 8.28
C THR A 184 -10.66 20.76 9.24
N ARG A 185 -10.33 21.85 9.93
CA ARG A 185 -9.19 21.90 10.86
C ARG A 185 -9.41 20.98 12.06
N GLU A 186 -10.63 20.86 12.52
CA GLU A 186 -10.97 19.97 13.62
C GLU A 186 -10.77 18.51 13.23
N VAL A 187 -11.22 18.14 12.03
CA VAL A 187 -11.06 16.77 11.52
C VAL A 187 -9.58 16.42 11.36
N GLU A 188 -8.77 17.37 10.86
CA GLU A 188 -7.32 17.22 10.77
C GLU A 188 -6.66 17.04 12.15
N ASP A 189 -7.04 17.85 13.14
CA ASP A 189 -6.52 17.76 14.50
C ASP A 189 -6.89 16.42 15.16
N ALA A 190 -8.14 15.97 15.02
CA ALA A 190 -8.59 14.68 15.53
C ALA A 190 -7.86 13.51 14.86
N PHE A 191 -7.68 13.56 13.53
CA PHE A 191 -6.92 12.55 12.81
C PHE A 191 -5.45 12.55 13.24
N ALA A 192 -4.83 13.72 13.43
CA ALA A 192 -3.46 13.85 13.92
C ALA A 192 -3.28 13.22 15.31
N ILE A 193 -4.27 13.38 16.21
CA ILE A 193 -4.28 12.73 17.52
C ILE A 193 -4.39 11.21 17.37
N ALA A 194 -5.34 10.73 16.54
CA ALA A 194 -5.56 9.30 16.33
C ALA A 194 -4.33 8.61 15.74
N ILE A 195 -3.70 9.19 14.71
CA ILE A 195 -2.51 8.62 14.06
C ILE A 195 -1.28 8.68 14.97
N ALA A 196 -1.12 9.76 15.74
CA ALA A 196 -0.02 9.86 16.71
C ALA A 196 -0.12 8.79 17.79
N ASP A 197 -1.33 8.47 18.27
CA ASP A 197 -1.50 7.41 19.26
C ASP A 197 -1.30 6.00 18.67
N VAL A 198 -1.72 5.78 17.42
CA VAL A 198 -1.43 4.56 16.66
C VAL A 198 0.09 4.36 16.50
N HIS A 199 0.81 5.40 16.09
CA HIS A 199 2.28 5.35 15.95
C HIS A 199 3.02 5.18 17.28
N ARG A 200 2.60 5.88 18.36
CA ARG A 200 3.17 5.73 19.71
C ARG A 200 3.09 4.28 20.20
N ARG A 201 2.13 3.51 19.68
CA ARG A 201 1.89 2.12 20.03
C ARG A 201 2.66 1.13 19.14
N GLU A 202 3.45 1.61 18.17
CA GLU A 202 4.22 0.80 17.22
C GLU A 202 3.32 -0.12 16.38
N VAL A 203 2.08 0.29 16.15
CA VAL A 203 1.16 -0.42 15.26
C VAL A 203 0.93 0.44 14.03
N ASP A 204 1.46 0.06 12.87
CA ASP A 204 1.17 0.72 11.61
C ASP A 204 0.80 -0.33 10.56
N ASN A 205 -0.40 -0.20 9.97
CA ASN A 205 -0.84 -1.04 8.87
C ASN A 205 -0.51 -0.44 7.49
N GLY A 206 0.02 0.79 7.44
CA GLY A 206 0.37 1.51 6.21
C GLY A 206 -0.83 1.79 5.30
N SER A 207 -2.05 1.83 5.84
CA SER A 207 -3.31 1.90 5.08
C SER A 207 -4.15 3.15 5.39
N HIS A 208 -3.51 4.30 5.63
CA HIS A 208 -4.14 5.58 5.98
C HIS A 208 -4.67 6.33 4.75
N TYR A 209 -5.63 5.74 4.05
CA TYR A 209 -6.35 6.38 2.95
C TYR A 209 -7.67 6.96 3.46
N ASP A 210 -8.18 8.03 2.83
CA ASP A 210 -9.47 8.67 3.20
C ASP A 210 -10.63 7.67 3.29
N ASP A 211 -10.58 6.58 2.52
CA ASP A 211 -11.57 5.49 2.51
C ASP A 211 -11.54 4.61 3.77
N ASN A 212 -10.44 4.63 4.52
CA ASN A 212 -10.25 3.87 5.75
C ASN A 212 -10.34 4.75 7.02
N ILE A 213 -10.58 6.05 6.87
CA ILE A 213 -10.69 7.00 7.99
C ILE A 213 -12.17 7.32 8.19
N MET A 214 -12.66 7.05 9.38
CA MET A 214 -14.05 7.36 9.77
C MET A 214 -14.05 8.65 10.60
N TRP A 215 -15.03 9.51 10.38
CA TRP A 215 -15.31 10.69 11.19
C TRP A 215 -16.74 10.61 11.71
N ASP A 216 -16.89 10.72 13.02
CA ASP A 216 -18.18 10.81 13.68
C ASP A 216 -18.46 12.27 14.08
N PRO A 217 -19.35 12.99 13.36
CA PRO A 217 -19.65 14.39 13.67
C PRO A 217 -20.35 14.57 15.04
N GLU A 218 -21.03 13.55 15.56
CA GLU A 218 -21.68 13.63 16.87
C GLU A 218 -20.66 13.57 18.01
N GLN A 219 -19.61 12.77 17.82
CA GLN A 219 -18.56 12.55 18.82
C GLN A 219 -17.31 13.40 18.58
N ARG A 220 -17.24 14.09 17.43
CA ARG A 220 -16.12 14.92 16.97
C ARG A 220 -14.79 14.15 17.02
N LYS A 221 -14.80 12.92 16.51
CA LYS A 221 -13.64 11.99 16.56
C LYS A 221 -13.58 11.02 15.40
#